data_AF-A0A433Q728-F1
#
_entry.id   AF-A0A433Q728-F1
#
_cell.length_a   1.000
_cell.length_b   1.000
_cell.length_c   1.000
_cell.angle_alpha   90.00
_cell.angle_beta   90.00
_cell.angle_gamma   90.00
#
_symmetry.space_group_name_H-M   'P 1'
#
loop_
_entity.id
_entity.type
_entity.pdbx_description
1 polymer ?
#
loop_
_entity_poly.entity_id
_entity_poly.type
_entity_poly.pdbx_seq_one_letter_code
_entity_poly.pdbx_strand_id
1 'polypeptide(L)'
;MKSALLLVAAVLAFAVPNVLAAPKKSGCYDNSKSVILTNYWTAKEGTTDMNNNGKIVHLTGPKTVAIKNSQGKTIIKVSRTTFEKCQMEGTCLLQNGMMLNLDNNKDRFKILDRSKRPYGEGYAENIPLVPFVSIAANDLPHQAHVYIKELDGKKLPNGKTHNGCVRVDDDSWSFKHCQIDWFVLEYTFYTKLNTPDTVHAIKKDCKILDYITPSVRDWALIGKNSKNGTETTGGSKKGKKGAKKGAKKGAKKGG
;
A
#
# COMPACT_ATOMS: atom_id res chain seq x y z
N MET A 1 -90.84 -0.57 8.53
CA MET A 1 -90.11 0.61 9.07
C MET A 1 -88.78 0.13 9.65
N LYS A 2 -87.80 1.04 9.71
CA LYS A 2 -86.35 0.82 9.63
C LYS A 2 -85.70 0.00 10.78
N SER A 3 -84.57 -0.60 10.41
CA SER A 3 -83.52 -1.27 11.20
C SER A 3 -83.10 -0.63 12.51
N ALA A 4 -82.54 -1.46 13.40
CA ALA A 4 -81.38 -1.09 14.24
C ALA A 4 -80.59 -2.36 14.62
N LEU A 5 -79.61 -2.73 13.78
CA LEU A 5 -78.56 -3.69 14.13
C LEU A 5 -77.38 -2.87 14.68
N LEU A 6 -77.15 -2.92 15.99
CA LEU A 6 -75.97 -2.32 16.61
C LEU A 6 -74.74 -3.19 16.29
N LEU A 7 -73.86 -2.68 15.43
CA LEU A 7 -72.49 -3.17 15.29
C LEU A 7 -71.59 -2.28 16.13
N VAL A 8 -71.10 -2.79 17.26
CA VAL A 8 -70.04 -2.14 18.04
C VAL A 8 -68.71 -2.50 17.38
N ALA A 9 -68.19 -1.59 16.56
CA ALA A 9 -66.84 -1.71 16.01
C ALA A 9 -65.82 -1.24 17.06
N ALA A 10 -65.09 -2.19 17.65
CA ALA A 10 -63.94 -1.90 18.48
C ALA A 10 -62.76 -1.48 17.58
N VAL A 11 -62.46 -0.18 17.53
CA VAL A 11 -61.25 0.33 16.86
C VAL A 11 -60.08 0.18 17.83
N LEU A 12 -59.30 -0.89 17.64
CA LEU A 12 -57.97 -1.02 18.24
C LEU A 12 -57.02 -0.06 17.53
N ALA A 13 -56.81 1.10 18.12
CA ALA A 13 -55.75 2.02 17.71
C ALA A 13 -54.39 1.38 18.07
N PHE A 14 -53.76 0.74 17.09
CA PHE A 14 -52.35 0.40 17.18
C PHE A 14 -51.55 1.70 17.13
N ALA A 15 -51.19 2.23 18.30
CA ALA A 15 -50.16 3.24 18.41
C ALA A 15 -48.83 2.60 17.98
N VAL A 16 -48.47 2.80 16.71
CA VAL A 16 -47.12 2.50 16.23
C VAL A 16 -46.21 3.47 16.96
N PRO A 17 -45.24 3.01 17.77
CA PRO A 17 -44.27 3.93 18.34
C PRO A 17 -43.50 4.54 17.17
N ASN A 18 -43.67 5.86 16.99
CA ASN A 18 -42.75 6.66 16.20
C ASN A 18 -41.37 6.51 16.84
N VAL A 19 -40.60 5.53 16.35
CA VAL A 19 -39.16 5.49 16.56
C VAL A 19 -38.66 6.73 15.84
N LEU A 20 -38.54 7.83 16.58
CA LEU A 20 -37.82 9.02 16.15
C LEU A 20 -36.41 8.54 15.83
N ALA A 21 -36.15 8.28 14.54
CA ALA A 21 -34.83 7.99 14.05
C ALA A 21 -33.93 9.14 14.53
N ALA A 22 -32.91 8.80 15.31
CA ALA A 22 -31.90 9.76 15.73
C ALA A 22 -31.44 10.55 14.49
N PRO A 23 -31.26 11.87 14.59
CA PRO A 23 -30.81 12.67 13.45
C PRO A 23 -29.53 12.02 12.90
N LYS A 24 -29.58 11.59 11.62
CA LYS A 24 -28.39 11.11 10.90
C LYS A 24 -27.32 12.17 11.12
N LYS A 25 -26.26 11.85 11.87
CA LYS A 25 -25.03 12.65 11.84
C LYS A 25 -24.72 12.85 10.36
N SER A 26 -24.73 14.09 9.88
CA SER A 26 -24.42 14.38 8.48
C SER A 26 -22.98 13.95 8.24
N GLY A 27 -22.82 12.75 7.68
CA GLY A 27 -21.51 12.18 7.38
C GLY A 27 -20.79 13.05 6.37
N CYS A 28 -19.46 13.00 6.37
CA CYS A 28 -18.65 13.83 5.46
C CYS A 28 -18.79 13.41 3.99
N TYR A 29 -19.41 12.25 3.73
CA TYR A 29 -19.39 11.54 2.45
C TYR A 29 -20.73 11.57 1.73
N ASP A 30 -21.30 12.77 1.58
CA ASP A 30 -22.60 13.02 0.93
C ASP A 30 -22.52 14.06 -0.20
N ASN A 31 -21.30 14.40 -0.66
CA ASN A 31 -21.00 15.44 -1.65
C ASN A 31 -21.26 16.89 -1.21
N SER A 32 -21.88 17.13 -0.05
CA SER A 32 -22.22 18.49 0.40
C SER A 32 -21.06 19.19 1.11
N LYS A 33 -20.04 18.43 1.52
CA LYS A 33 -18.82 18.88 2.19
C LYS A 33 -17.60 18.28 1.50
N SER A 34 -16.49 19.01 1.54
CA SER A 34 -15.20 18.45 1.17
C SER A 34 -14.61 17.64 2.33
N VAL A 35 -13.84 16.60 2.00
CA VAL A 35 -13.04 15.79 2.92
C VAL A 35 -11.56 16.02 2.63
N ILE A 36 -10.71 15.89 3.64
CA ILE A 36 -9.26 16.00 3.46
C ILE A 36 -8.80 14.79 2.64
N LEU A 37 -7.96 15.04 1.63
CA LEU A 37 -7.30 14.02 0.83
C LEU A 37 -5.79 14.10 1.06
N THR A 38 -5.22 13.01 1.54
CA THR A 38 -3.77 12.77 1.52
C THR A 38 -3.46 11.59 0.60
N ASN A 39 -2.17 11.31 0.40
CA ASN A 39 -1.74 10.11 -0.31
C ASN A 39 -0.67 9.39 0.52
N TYR A 40 -0.67 8.07 0.40
CA TYR A 40 0.35 7.19 0.97
C TYR A 40 0.82 6.18 -0.08
N TRP A 41 1.99 5.59 0.15
CA TRP A 41 2.61 4.69 -0.81
C TRP A 41 3.42 3.61 -0.14
N THR A 42 3.85 2.60 -0.90
CA THR A 42 4.78 1.60 -0.39
C THR A 42 6.21 2.13 -0.49
N ALA A 43 6.93 2.19 0.63
CA ALA A 43 8.34 2.54 0.61
C ALA A 43 9.13 1.47 -0.15
N LYS A 44 10.00 1.87 -1.09
CA LYS A 44 10.78 0.92 -1.89
C LYS A 44 12.27 1.11 -1.70
N GLU A 45 12.93 0.08 -1.20
CA GLU A 45 14.38 0.13 -1.00
C GLU A 45 15.11 0.37 -2.34
N GLY A 46 16.10 1.24 -2.31
CA GLY A 46 16.84 1.65 -3.50
C GLY A 46 16.22 2.80 -4.30
N THR A 47 15.08 3.36 -3.88
CA THR A 47 14.45 4.49 -4.59
C THR A 47 14.55 5.80 -3.80
N THR A 48 14.20 6.89 -4.48
CA THR A 48 13.94 8.19 -3.87
C THR A 48 12.60 8.19 -3.14
N ASP A 49 12.52 8.91 -2.03
CA ASP A 49 11.34 9.10 -1.21
C ASP A 49 11.39 10.50 -0.53
N MET A 50 10.46 10.79 0.38
CA MET A 50 10.37 12.02 1.16
C MET A 50 10.13 11.69 2.64
N ASN A 51 10.82 12.40 3.54
CA ASN A 51 10.59 12.25 4.99
C ASN A 51 9.46 13.17 5.50
N ASN A 52 9.12 13.07 6.79
CA ASN A 52 8.06 13.87 7.43
C ASN A 52 8.26 15.40 7.37
N ASN A 53 9.48 15.86 7.06
CA ASN A 53 9.79 17.29 6.95
C ASN A 53 9.75 17.78 5.49
N GLY A 54 9.24 16.96 4.57
CA GLY A 54 9.22 17.27 3.14
C GLY A 54 10.59 17.14 2.46
N LYS A 55 11.63 16.66 3.15
CA LYS A 55 12.97 16.53 2.57
C LYS A 55 13.06 15.24 1.75
N ILE A 56 13.55 15.37 0.51
CA ILE A 56 13.88 14.24 -0.35
C ILE A 56 14.99 13.39 0.29
N VAL A 57 14.78 12.08 0.31
CA VAL A 57 15.72 11.08 0.82
C VAL A 57 15.89 9.94 -0.19
N HIS A 58 16.97 9.18 -0.05
CA HIS A 58 17.18 7.94 -0.80
C HIS A 58 17.21 6.75 0.16
N LEU A 59 16.47 5.70 -0.18
CA LEU A 59 16.31 4.49 0.64
C LEU A 59 17.47 3.52 0.40
N THR A 60 18.67 4.04 0.62
CA THR A 60 19.96 3.37 0.39
C THR A 60 20.88 3.59 1.60
N GLY A 61 22.06 2.95 1.58
CA GLY A 61 23.11 3.14 2.59
C GLY A 61 23.43 1.88 3.40
N PRO A 62 24.29 2.01 4.43
CA PRO A 62 24.76 0.88 5.23
C PRO A 62 23.63 0.11 5.91
N LYS A 63 23.63 -1.21 5.81
CA LYS A 63 22.59 -2.10 6.35
C LYS A 63 22.80 -2.38 7.84
N THR A 64 22.55 -1.38 8.68
CA THR A 64 22.87 -1.40 10.12
C THR A 64 21.65 -1.60 11.02
N VAL A 65 20.45 -1.28 10.55
CA VAL A 65 19.22 -1.31 11.36
C VAL A 65 18.45 -2.61 11.10
N ALA A 66 18.16 -3.36 12.16
CA ALA A 66 17.44 -4.63 12.06
C ALA A 66 15.92 -4.39 12.00
N ILE A 67 15.29 -4.82 10.91
CA ILE A 67 13.85 -5.05 10.86
C ILE A 67 13.57 -6.36 11.60
N LYS A 68 12.61 -6.35 12.52
CA LYS A 68 12.29 -7.48 13.39
C LYS A 68 10.81 -7.86 13.25
N ASN A 69 10.54 -9.15 13.40
CA ASN A 69 9.17 -9.64 13.54
C ASN A 69 8.61 -9.43 14.95
N SER A 70 7.34 -9.73 15.16
CA SER A 70 6.66 -9.60 16.47
C SER A 70 7.23 -10.48 17.58
N GLN A 71 8.02 -11.50 17.25
CA GLN A 71 8.77 -12.32 18.21
C GLN A 71 10.15 -11.72 18.54
N GLY A 72 10.51 -10.57 17.98
CA GLY A 72 11.81 -9.93 18.17
C GLY A 72 12.93 -10.47 17.29
N LYS A 73 12.66 -11.49 16.46
CA LYS A 73 13.65 -12.08 15.54
C LYS A 73 13.93 -11.12 14.39
N THR A 74 15.21 -10.93 14.07
CA THR A 74 15.61 -10.16 12.88
C THR A 74 15.17 -10.88 11.61
N ILE A 75 14.42 -10.16 10.77
CA ILE A 75 14.08 -10.57 9.41
C ILE A 75 15.25 -10.23 8.49
N ILE A 76 15.71 -8.97 8.53
CA ILE A 76 16.76 -8.43 7.66
C ILE A 76 17.34 -7.16 8.28
N LYS A 77 18.51 -6.73 7.80
CA LYS A 77 19.07 -5.40 8.11
C LYS A 77 18.95 -4.49 6.90
N VAL A 78 18.53 -3.25 7.14
CA VAL A 78 18.38 -2.19 6.12
C VAL A 78 19.09 -0.92 6.57
N SER A 79 19.14 0.10 5.71
CA SER A 79 19.63 1.42 6.13
C SER A 79 18.66 2.07 7.10
N ARG A 80 19.16 2.98 7.95
CA ARG A 80 18.32 3.77 8.86
C ARG A 80 17.18 4.47 8.12
N THR A 81 17.48 5.11 6.99
CA THR A 81 16.48 5.81 6.16
C THR A 81 15.42 4.88 5.60
N THR A 82 15.81 3.68 5.16
CA THR A 82 14.86 2.65 4.68
C THR A 82 13.96 2.19 5.82
N PHE A 83 14.52 1.93 7.00
CA PHE A 83 13.75 1.51 8.18
C PHE A 83 12.72 2.55 8.59
N GLU A 84 13.13 3.81 8.71
CA GLU A 84 12.25 4.93 9.10
C GLU A 84 11.10 5.09 8.10
N LYS A 85 11.36 4.93 6.79
CA LYS A 85 10.30 4.97 5.78
C LYS A 85 9.40 3.75 5.79
N CYS A 86 9.93 2.54 6.01
CA CYS A 86 9.12 1.34 6.22
C CYS A 86 8.13 1.52 7.40
N GLN A 87 8.58 2.15 8.49
CA GLN A 87 7.71 2.44 9.63
C GLN A 87 6.68 3.53 9.34
N MET A 88 7.09 4.59 8.65
CA MET A 88 6.23 5.72 8.34
C MET A 88 5.08 5.32 7.42
N GLU A 89 5.38 4.62 6.33
CA GLU A 89 4.40 4.21 5.32
C GLU A 89 3.62 2.95 5.72
N GLY A 90 4.09 2.22 6.72
CA GLY A 90 3.49 0.95 7.15
C GLY A 90 3.74 -0.23 6.22
N THR A 91 4.14 0.00 4.96
CA THR A 91 4.47 -1.07 3.99
C THR A 91 5.78 -0.76 3.28
N CYS A 92 6.63 -1.77 3.08
CA CYS A 92 7.81 -1.61 2.25
C CYS A 92 8.22 -2.83 1.41
N LEU A 93 8.72 -2.54 0.20
CA LEU A 93 9.29 -3.50 -0.74
C LEU A 93 10.81 -3.37 -0.75
N LEU A 94 11.51 -4.43 -0.35
CA LEU A 94 12.97 -4.47 -0.33
C LEU A 94 13.57 -4.86 -1.69
N GLN A 95 14.85 -4.57 -1.90
CA GLN A 95 15.56 -4.86 -3.16
C GLN A 95 15.62 -6.36 -3.48
N ASN A 96 15.63 -7.20 -2.45
CA ASN A 96 15.58 -8.66 -2.60
C ASN A 96 14.16 -9.19 -2.94
N GLY A 97 13.18 -8.30 -3.11
CA GLY A 97 11.80 -8.64 -3.43
C GLY A 97 10.94 -9.04 -2.23
N MET A 98 11.43 -8.89 -1.00
CA MET A 98 10.64 -9.11 0.20
C MET A 98 9.64 -7.97 0.40
N MET A 99 8.36 -8.30 0.57
CA MET A 99 7.32 -7.35 0.95
C MET A 99 7.09 -7.44 2.45
N LEU A 100 7.19 -6.31 3.13
CA LEU A 100 7.02 -6.17 4.56
C LEU A 100 5.85 -5.25 4.86
N ASN A 101 5.02 -5.63 5.82
CA ASN A 101 3.98 -4.77 6.39
C ASN A 101 4.27 -4.59 7.87
N LEU A 102 3.92 -3.43 8.43
CA LEU A 102 3.82 -3.29 9.87
C LEU A 102 2.82 -4.32 10.39
N ASP A 103 3.17 -4.86 11.55
CA ASP A 103 2.28 -5.68 12.36
C ASP A 103 1.58 -4.78 13.40
N ASN A 104 0.84 -5.37 14.34
CA ASN A 104 0.10 -4.65 15.39
C ASN A 104 0.96 -3.74 16.30
N ASN A 105 2.28 -3.72 16.12
CA ASN A 105 3.22 -2.84 16.81
C ASN A 105 4.01 -2.02 15.79
N LYS A 106 4.11 -0.70 16.02
CA LYS A 106 4.76 0.31 15.17
C LYS A 106 6.21 0.00 14.78
N ASP A 107 6.87 -0.90 15.51
CA ASP A 107 8.26 -1.29 15.25
C ASP A 107 8.45 -2.74 14.78
N ARG A 108 7.36 -3.47 14.55
CA ARG A 108 7.39 -4.89 14.18
C ARG A 108 6.79 -5.10 12.80
N PHE A 109 7.37 -6.03 12.05
CA PHE A 109 6.99 -6.28 10.67
C PHE A 109 6.67 -7.76 10.45
N LYS A 110 5.79 -8.02 9.49
CA LYS A 110 5.54 -9.35 8.95
C LYS A 110 5.93 -9.40 7.48
N ILE A 111 6.37 -10.58 7.04
CA ILE A 111 6.65 -10.84 5.63
C ILE A 111 5.32 -11.22 4.97
N LEU A 112 4.98 -10.54 3.88
CA LEU A 112 3.75 -10.83 3.14
C LEU A 112 3.98 -11.90 2.07
N ASP A 113 2.96 -12.75 1.90
CA ASP A 113 2.83 -13.60 0.72
C ASP A 113 2.46 -12.72 -0.48
N ARG A 114 3.42 -12.52 -1.38
CA ARG A 114 3.29 -11.66 -2.56
C ARG A 114 2.37 -12.21 -3.64
N SER A 115 1.99 -13.48 -3.59
CA SER A 115 0.95 -14.03 -4.48
C SER A 115 -0.45 -13.52 -4.11
N LYS A 116 -0.64 -13.13 -2.85
CA LYS A 116 -1.92 -12.64 -2.31
C LYS A 116 -1.91 -11.13 -2.09
N ARG A 117 -0.81 -10.59 -1.57
CA ARG A 117 -0.63 -9.17 -1.18
C ARG A 117 0.58 -8.56 -1.89
N PRO A 118 0.53 -8.41 -3.21
CA PRO A 118 1.69 -7.96 -4.00
C PRO A 118 2.12 -6.51 -3.72
N TYR A 119 1.24 -5.68 -3.15
CA TYR A 119 1.46 -4.25 -2.93
C TYR A 119 1.35 -3.82 -1.46
N GLY A 120 1.05 -4.74 -0.55
CA GLY A 120 0.80 -4.43 0.86
C GLY A 120 -0.49 -5.07 1.37
N GLU A 121 -0.68 -4.95 2.67
CA GLU A 121 -1.85 -5.41 3.39
C GLU A 121 -2.48 -4.21 4.12
N GLY A 122 -3.80 -4.08 3.99
CA GLY A 122 -4.56 -3.04 4.68
C GLY A 122 -5.00 -3.47 6.07
N TYR A 123 -6.24 -3.16 6.45
CA TYR A 123 -6.71 -3.30 7.83
C TYR A 123 -6.76 -4.75 8.38
N ALA A 124 -6.72 -5.76 7.52
CA ALA A 124 -6.78 -7.17 7.91
C ALA A 124 -6.00 -8.10 6.96
N GLU A 125 -5.66 -9.30 7.45
CA GLU A 125 -4.74 -10.24 6.77
C GLU A 125 -5.11 -10.57 5.31
N ASN A 126 -6.40 -10.60 4.97
CA ASN A 126 -6.88 -10.96 3.63
C ASN A 126 -7.30 -9.76 2.78
N ILE A 127 -6.92 -8.55 3.19
CA ILE A 127 -7.27 -7.31 2.49
C ILE A 127 -6.02 -6.76 1.81
N PRO A 128 -5.80 -7.09 0.52
CA PRO A 128 -4.65 -6.55 -0.20
C PRO A 128 -4.88 -5.08 -0.55
N LEU A 129 -3.82 -4.29 -0.41
CA LEU A 129 -3.80 -2.95 -1.00
C LEU A 129 -3.68 -3.06 -2.52
N VAL A 130 -4.42 -2.20 -3.22
CA VAL A 130 -4.49 -2.15 -4.67
C VAL A 130 -4.21 -0.71 -5.12
N PRO A 131 -3.12 -0.48 -5.86
CA PRO A 131 -2.75 0.84 -6.38
C PRO A 131 -3.91 1.57 -7.04
N PHE A 132 -4.10 2.82 -6.66
CA PHE A 132 -5.12 3.74 -7.14
C PHE A 132 -6.56 3.37 -6.77
N VAL A 133 -6.79 2.22 -6.13
CA VAL A 133 -8.13 1.77 -5.71
C VAL A 133 -8.30 1.89 -4.21
N SER A 134 -7.30 1.47 -3.44
CA SER A 134 -7.38 1.41 -1.99
C SER A 134 -7.30 2.80 -1.37
N ILE A 135 -8.13 3.03 -0.37
CA ILE A 135 -8.06 4.19 0.53
C ILE A 135 -8.04 3.75 2.00
N ALA A 136 -7.37 4.57 2.81
CA ALA A 136 -7.49 4.53 4.26
C ALA A 136 -8.53 5.54 4.74
N ALA A 137 -9.49 5.11 5.57
CA ALA A 137 -10.49 5.99 6.19
C ALA A 137 -11.10 5.35 7.44
N ASN A 138 -11.17 6.09 8.55
CA ASN A 138 -11.62 5.55 9.85
C ASN A 138 -13.14 5.67 10.10
N ASP A 139 -13.82 6.53 9.33
CA ASP A 139 -15.23 6.88 9.53
C ASP A 139 -16.12 6.40 8.36
N LEU A 140 -15.61 5.46 7.57
CA LEU A 140 -16.34 4.70 6.57
C LEU A 140 -16.29 3.21 6.88
N PRO A 141 -17.35 2.44 6.56
CA PRO A 141 -17.28 0.99 6.68
C PRO A 141 -16.19 0.42 5.78
N HIS A 142 -15.43 -0.54 6.30
CA HIS A 142 -14.51 -1.35 5.50
C HIS A 142 -15.22 -1.94 4.28
N GLN A 143 -14.47 -2.04 3.16
CA GLN A 143 -14.95 -2.46 1.85
C GLN A 143 -16.04 -1.58 1.21
N ALA A 144 -16.40 -0.44 1.81
CA ALA A 144 -17.30 0.50 1.16
C ALA A 144 -16.66 1.09 -0.11
N HIS A 145 -17.47 1.21 -1.17
CA HIS A 145 -17.13 1.99 -2.35
C HIS A 145 -17.40 3.48 -2.09
N VAL A 146 -16.46 4.30 -2.51
CA VAL A 146 -16.53 5.76 -2.43
C VAL A 146 -16.24 6.32 -3.81
N TYR A 147 -17.11 7.20 -4.27
CA TYR A 147 -16.86 7.98 -5.47
C TYR A 147 -16.25 9.33 -5.06
N ILE A 148 -15.08 9.65 -5.59
CA ILE A 148 -14.37 10.91 -5.40
C ILE A 148 -14.40 11.68 -6.71
N LYS A 149 -15.09 12.82 -6.73
CA LYS A 149 -15.34 13.61 -7.94
C LYS A 149 -14.05 14.05 -8.63
N GLU A 150 -13.07 14.49 -7.87
CA GLU A 150 -11.79 15.02 -8.37
C GLU A 150 -10.87 13.93 -8.94
N LEU A 151 -11.17 12.65 -8.66
CA LEU A 151 -10.46 11.53 -9.23
C LEU A 151 -11.14 10.98 -10.51
N ASP A 152 -12.34 11.42 -10.87
CA ASP A 152 -12.98 11.03 -12.12
C ASP A 152 -12.36 11.80 -13.30
N GLY A 153 -11.93 11.06 -14.33
CA GLY A 153 -11.19 11.59 -15.46
C GLY A 153 -9.71 11.88 -15.17
N LYS A 154 -9.23 11.71 -13.92
CA LYS A 154 -7.85 11.99 -13.55
C LYS A 154 -6.88 11.05 -14.29
N LYS A 155 -5.88 11.62 -14.97
CA LYS A 155 -4.81 10.85 -15.62
C LYS A 155 -3.83 10.34 -14.56
N LEU A 156 -3.65 9.02 -14.51
CA LEU A 156 -2.71 8.36 -13.60
C LEU A 156 -1.30 8.36 -14.21
N PRO A 157 -0.24 8.37 -13.38
CA PRO A 157 1.16 8.32 -13.84
C PRO A 157 1.52 7.08 -14.66
N ASN A 158 0.72 6.01 -14.58
CA ASN A 158 0.88 4.79 -15.36
C ASN A 158 0.15 4.82 -16.72
N GLY A 159 -0.44 5.96 -17.09
CA GLY A 159 -1.13 6.18 -18.37
C GLY A 159 -2.62 5.86 -18.38
N LYS A 160 -3.17 5.24 -17.32
CA LYS A 160 -4.61 4.98 -17.20
C LYS A 160 -5.38 6.25 -16.79
N THR A 161 -6.70 6.21 -16.93
CA THR A 161 -7.62 7.25 -16.44
C THR A 161 -8.45 6.67 -15.31
N HIS A 162 -8.45 7.34 -14.17
CA HIS A 162 -9.24 6.98 -13.00
C HIS A 162 -10.70 7.40 -13.17
N ASN A 163 -11.65 6.62 -12.65
CA ASN A 163 -13.10 6.83 -12.81
C ASN A 163 -13.79 7.34 -11.53
N GLY A 164 -13.01 7.92 -10.62
CA GLY A 164 -13.48 8.38 -9.32
C GLY A 164 -13.74 7.30 -8.27
N CYS A 165 -13.82 6.02 -8.62
CA CYS A 165 -14.23 4.97 -7.68
C CYS A 165 -13.05 4.35 -6.93
N VAL A 166 -13.13 4.37 -5.59
CA VAL A 166 -12.14 3.81 -4.66
C VAL A 166 -12.82 2.94 -3.60
N ARG A 167 -12.03 2.17 -2.84
CA ARG A 167 -12.52 1.23 -1.82
C ARG A 167 -11.77 1.37 -0.50
N VAL A 168 -12.51 1.34 0.61
CA VAL A 168 -11.95 1.35 1.97
C VAL A 168 -11.29 0.01 2.27
N ASP A 169 -9.98 -0.06 2.01
CA ASP A 169 -9.16 -1.26 2.18
C ASP A 169 -8.19 -1.13 3.37
N ASP A 170 -8.11 0.04 3.99
CA ASP A 170 -7.10 0.32 5.01
C ASP A 170 -7.64 1.23 6.13
N ASP A 171 -6.93 1.24 7.25
CA ASP A 171 -7.18 2.13 8.39
C ASP A 171 -5.99 3.06 8.60
N SER A 172 -6.23 4.22 9.21
CA SER A 172 -5.16 5.13 9.60
C SER A 172 -5.09 5.30 11.11
N TRP A 173 -3.89 5.15 11.66
CA TRP A 173 -3.62 5.39 13.09
C TRP A 173 -3.75 6.84 13.55
N SER A 174 -3.82 7.82 12.64
CA SER A 174 -3.77 9.25 12.95
C SER A 174 -5.08 9.98 12.61
N PHE A 175 -5.95 9.34 11.84
CA PHE A 175 -7.18 9.99 11.36
C PHE A 175 -8.24 9.99 12.44
N LYS A 176 -8.99 11.10 12.49
CA LYS A 176 -10.16 11.24 13.35
C LYS A 176 -11.46 11.07 12.57
N HIS A 177 -11.72 11.99 11.63
CA HIS A 177 -12.94 12.03 10.82
C HIS A 177 -12.72 12.86 9.55
N CYS A 178 -13.55 12.67 8.53
CA CYS A 178 -13.55 13.40 7.26
C CYS A 178 -12.20 13.43 6.53
N GLN A 179 -11.46 12.32 6.54
CA GLN A 179 -10.14 12.24 5.91
C GLN A 179 -9.97 10.90 5.18
N ILE A 180 -9.44 10.99 3.97
CA ILE A 180 -9.10 9.87 3.09
C ILE A 180 -7.60 9.93 2.82
N ASP A 181 -6.93 8.79 2.93
CA ASP A 181 -5.58 8.60 2.37
C ASP A 181 -5.66 7.73 1.12
N TRP A 182 -5.18 8.20 -0.02
CA TRP A 182 -5.23 7.43 -1.26
C TRP A 182 -3.94 6.69 -1.52
N PHE A 183 -4.04 5.37 -1.73
CA PHE A 183 -2.88 4.52 -1.98
C PHE A 183 -2.39 4.66 -3.43
N VAL A 184 -1.30 5.41 -3.61
CA VAL A 184 -0.76 5.76 -4.94
C VAL A 184 0.49 4.98 -5.34
N LEU A 185 0.78 3.87 -4.65
CA LEU A 185 1.88 2.93 -4.89
C LEU A 185 3.29 3.43 -4.59
N GLU A 186 3.72 4.57 -5.13
CA GLU A 186 5.09 5.07 -4.96
C GLU A 186 5.19 6.61 -4.92
N TYR A 187 6.26 7.11 -4.29
CA TYR A 187 6.54 8.54 -4.17
C TYR A 187 6.55 9.29 -5.51
N THR A 188 7.09 8.68 -6.57
CA THR A 188 7.10 9.30 -7.91
C THR A 188 5.70 9.45 -8.50
N PHE A 189 4.75 8.60 -8.12
CA PHE A 189 3.36 8.73 -8.54
C PHE A 189 2.67 9.84 -7.76
N TYR A 190 2.89 9.91 -6.45
CA TYR A 190 2.43 11.00 -5.60
C TYR A 190 2.82 12.38 -6.19
N THR A 191 4.10 12.59 -6.52
CA THR A 191 4.57 13.88 -7.05
C THR A 191 3.96 14.24 -8.41
N LYS A 192 3.65 13.25 -9.25
CA LYS A 192 3.04 13.46 -10.57
C LYS A 192 1.53 13.67 -10.52
N LEU A 193 0.85 13.09 -9.54
CA LEU A 193 -0.61 13.16 -9.43
C LEU A 193 -1.08 14.58 -9.11
N ASN A 194 -0.36 15.30 -8.26
CA ASN A 194 -0.73 16.66 -7.82
C ASN A 194 -2.22 16.74 -7.46
N THR A 195 -2.65 15.90 -6.50
CA THR A 195 -4.03 15.87 -6.02
C THR A 195 -4.34 17.11 -5.20
N PRO A 196 -5.59 17.58 -5.18
CA PRO A 196 -5.98 18.64 -4.25
C PRO A 196 -5.94 18.15 -2.80
N ASP A 197 -5.76 19.06 -1.85
CA ASP A 197 -5.75 18.76 -0.41
C ASP A 197 -7.14 18.38 0.13
N THR A 198 -8.20 18.71 -0.61
CA THR A 198 -9.57 18.34 -0.27
C THR A 198 -10.35 17.90 -1.50
N VAL A 199 -11.32 17.03 -1.31
CA VAL A 199 -12.14 16.43 -2.38
C VAL A 199 -13.59 16.28 -1.97
N HIS A 200 -14.47 16.14 -2.95
CA HIS A 200 -15.87 15.77 -2.73
C HIS A 200 -16.03 14.27 -2.90
N ALA A 201 -16.36 13.62 -1.79
CA ALA A 201 -16.50 12.18 -1.71
C ALA A 201 -17.95 11.79 -1.37
N ILE A 202 -18.42 10.71 -1.97
CA ILE A 202 -19.75 10.15 -1.73
C ILE A 202 -19.60 8.66 -1.49
N LYS A 203 -20.14 8.15 -0.38
CA LYS A 203 -20.32 6.71 -0.24
C LYS A 203 -21.41 6.27 -1.23
N LYS A 204 -21.00 5.60 -2.29
CA LYS A 204 -21.89 5.15 -3.37
C LYS A 204 -21.31 3.87 -3.95
N ASP A 205 -22.18 2.90 -4.24
CA ASP A 205 -21.75 1.76 -5.02
C ASP A 205 -21.37 2.21 -6.44
N CYS A 206 -20.09 2.11 -6.74
CA CYS A 206 -19.49 2.46 -8.03
C CYS A 206 -18.59 1.33 -8.47
N LYS A 207 -18.33 1.24 -9.79
CA LYS A 207 -17.49 0.17 -10.33
C LYS A 207 -16.02 0.51 -10.14
N ILE A 208 -15.31 -0.31 -9.35
CA ILE A 208 -13.85 -0.30 -9.29
C ILE A 208 -13.28 -0.81 -10.62
N LEU A 209 -12.27 -0.12 -11.15
CA LEU A 209 -11.52 -0.55 -12.33
C LEU A 209 -10.16 -1.12 -11.93
N ASP A 210 -9.61 -1.95 -12.82
CA ASP A 210 -8.24 -2.44 -12.68
C ASP A 210 -7.24 -1.43 -13.27
N TYR A 211 -6.41 -0.85 -12.40
CA TYR A 211 -5.36 0.08 -12.78
C TYR A 211 -3.96 -0.55 -12.90
N ILE A 212 -3.84 -1.87 -12.76
CA ILE A 212 -2.55 -2.55 -12.77
C ILE A 212 -2.04 -2.73 -14.20
N THR A 213 -0.94 -2.05 -14.52
CA THR A 213 -0.22 -2.15 -15.79
C THR A 213 1.02 -3.04 -15.66
N PRO A 214 1.68 -3.44 -16.77
CA PRO A 214 2.98 -4.09 -16.71
C PRO A 214 4.02 -3.28 -15.93
N SER A 215 4.05 -1.95 -16.08
CA SER A 215 4.96 -1.09 -15.31
C SER A 215 4.71 -1.12 -13.80
N VAL A 216 3.45 -1.21 -13.36
CA VAL A 216 3.10 -1.38 -11.94
C VAL A 216 3.53 -2.77 -11.43
N ARG A 217 3.38 -3.83 -12.23
CA ARG A 217 3.87 -5.17 -11.88
C ARG A 217 5.40 -5.23 -11.82
N ASP A 218 6.07 -4.59 -12.77
CA ASP A 218 7.53 -4.49 -12.82
C ASP A 218 8.10 -3.70 -11.65
N TRP A 219 7.42 -2.61 -11.27
CA TRP A 219 7.73 -1.85 -10.07
C TRP A 219 7.66 -2.76 -8.84
N ALA A 220 6.60 -3.56 -8.72
CA ALA A 220 6.41 -4.47 -7.61
C ALA A 220 7.28 -5.73 -7.70
N LEU A 221 8.15 -5.89 -8.71
CA LEU A 221 8.99 -7.07 -8.95
C LEU A 221 8.17 -8.37 -9.13
N ILE A 222 6.99 -8.29 -9.73
CA ILE A 222 6.10 -9.44 -9.98
C ILE A 222 6.41 -10.02 -11.37
N GLY A 223 6.51 -11.34 -11.48
CA GLY A 223 6.79 -12.01 -12.77
C GLY A 223 8.25 -11.95 -13.22
N LYS A 224 9.13 -11.27 -12.48
CA LYS A 224 10.57 -11.35 -12.66
C LYS A 224 11.09 -12.62 -11.99
N ASN A 225 11.59 -13.57 -12.76
CA ASN A 225 12.30 -14.73 -12.24
C ASN A 225 13.46 -14.24 -11.36
N SER A 226 13.41 -14.55 -10.06
CA SER A 226 14.50 -14.29 -9.10
C SER A 226 15.74 -15.10 -9.48
N LYS A 227 16.49 -14.63 -10.47
CA LYS A 227 17.86 -15.06 -10.76
C LYS A 227 18.74 -13.83 -10.61
N ASN A 228 19.06 -13.49 -9.36
CA ASN A 228 20.24 -12.70 -8.97
C ASN A 228 20.27 -12.62 -7.43
N GLY A 229 20.52 -13.77 -6.83
CA GLY A 229 20.90 -13.91 -5.43
C GLY A 229 22.03 -14.93 -5.36
N THR A 230 23.09 -14.71 -6.13
CA THR A 230 24.29 -15.54 -6.03
C THR A 230 25.00 -15.15 -4.74
N GLU A 231 24.92 -16.05 -3.76
CA GLU A 231 25.83 -16.13 -2.64
C GLU A 231 27.28 -16.00 -3.14
N THR A 232 27.95 -14.90 -2.81
CA THR A 232 29.41 -14.89 -2.73
C THR A 232 29.83 -15.57 -1.43
N THR A 233 29.75 -16.90 -1.40
CA THR A 233 30.52 -17.69 -0.44
C THR A 233 31.98 -17.69 -0.88
N GLY A 234 32.84 -17.15 -0.01
CA GLY A 234 34.27 -17.14 -0.16
C GLY A 234 34.84 -18.55 -0.37
N GLY A 235 35.56 -18.73 -1.46
CA GLY A 235 36.34 -19.92 -1.76
C GLY A 235 37.79 -19.52 -2.04
N SER A 236 38.57 -19.39 -0.97
CA SER A 236 40.02 -19.27 -1.03
C SER A 236 40.62 -20.51 -1.72
N LYS A 237 41.16 -20.35 -2.94
CA LYS A 237 42.00 -21.37 -3.57
C LYS A 237 43.48 -21.00 -3.42
N LYS A 238 44.12 -21.68 -2.47
CA LYS A 238 45.57 -21.85 -2.34
C LYS A 238 46.18 -22.28 -3.68
N GLY A 239 47.07 -21.45 -4.24
CA GLY A 239 47.97 -21.85 -5.31
C GLY A 239 49.08 -22.76 -4.77
N LYS A 240 49.06 -24.03 -5.17
CA LYS A 240 50.12 -25.01 -4.87
C LYS A 240 51.08 -25.07 -6.06
N LYS A 241 52.37 -24.91 -5.77
CA LYS A 241 53.53 -25.04 -6.66
C LYS A 241 53.52 -26.38 -7.42
N GLY A 242 53.92 -26.34 -8.69
CA GLY A 242 54.31 -27.51 -9.48
C GLY A 242 55.47 -27.15 -10.40
N ALA A 243 56.69 -27.44 -9.97
CA ALA A 243 57.88 -27.36 -10.79
C ALA A 243 57.94 -28.55 -11.76
N LYS A 244 58.32 -28.32 -13.02
CA LYS A 244 58.96 -29.34 -13.87
C LYS A 244 60.06 -28.72 -14.72
N LYS A 245 61.23 -29.37 -14.65
CA LYS A 245 62.50 -29.04 -15.30
C LYS A 245 62.48 -29.42 -16.78
N GLY A 246 63.13 -28.59 -17.59
CA GLY A 246 64.26 -28.98 -18.44
C GLY A 246 63.98 -29.57 -19.83
N ALA A 247 64.37 -28.82 -20.88
CA ALA A 247 65.12 -29.36 -22.02
C ALA A 247 65.90 -28.24 -22.73
N LYS A 248 67.17 -28.54 -23.04
CA LYS A 248 68.21 -27.72 -23.67
C LYS A 248 68.07 -27.64 -25.20
N LYS A 249 68.88 -26.73 -25.77
CA LYS A 249 69.32 -26.51 -27.18
C LYS A 249 68.57 -25.33 -27.82
N GLY A 250 69.20 -24.24 -28.28
CA GLY A 250 70.58 -23.96 -28.64
C GLY A 250 70.59 -23.43 -30.08
N ALA A 251 70.81 -22.13 -30.28
CA ALA A 251 71.32 -21.56 -31.53
C ALA A 251 71.75 -20.10 -31.29
N LYS A 252 72.90 -19.77 -31.87
CA LYS A 252 73.66 -18.53 -31.78
C LYS A 252 73.86 -18.03 -33.23
N LYS A 253 74.07 -16.72 -33.39
CA LYS A 253 74.42 -15.94 -34.60
C LYS A 253 73.21 -15.55 -35.48
N GLY A 254 73.14 -14.35 -36.04
CA GLY A 254 74.06 -13.21 -36.08
C GLY A 254 73.49 -12.13 -37.02
N GLY A 255 74.10 -10.94 -37.04
CA GLY A 255 73.72 -9.81 -37.90
C GLY A 255 73.46 -8.57 -37.10
#